data_AF-A0A7C3TVW8-F1
#
_entry.id   AF-A0A7C3TVW8-F1
#
_cell.length_a   1.000
_cell.length_b   1.000
_cell.length_c   1.000
_cell.angle_alpha   90.00
_cell.angle_beta   90.00
_cell.angle_gamma   90.00
#
_symmetry.space_group_name_H-M   'P 1'
#
loop_
_entity.id
_entity.type
_entity.pdbx_description
1 polymer ?
#
loop_
_entity_poly.entity_id
_entity_poly.type
_entity_poly.pdbx_seq_one_letter_code
_entity_poly.pdbx_strand_id
1 'polypeptide(L)'
;MKAVKNLGLVVFFIFLFLAGTVLAQGFKVYPGAKIDDKLTKEANELAAGAGGKTPPPRATIYVTPDAFEKVKAFYKELGKEYLMPGPAGNKRILPSGKELKASFFIFDGAKDLMSSKSWCKIQRPYIGLDGKEGPDLTYIILSEKK
;
A
#
# COMPACT_ATOMS: atom_id res chain seq x y z
N MET A 1 -34.12 -59.32 -10.67
CA MET A 1 -34.65 -57.93 -10.76
C MET A 1 -34.46 -57.26 -9.41
N LYS A 2 -33.80 -56.12 -9.21
CA LYS A 2 -33.07 -55.18 -10.06
C LYS A 2 -31.86 -54.74 -9.22
N ALA A 3 -30.66 -55.03 -9.70
CA ALA A 3 -29.45 -54.37 -9.22
C ALA A 3 -29.29 -53.04 -9.98
N VAL A 4 -28.65 -52.08 -9.29
CA VAL A 4 -28.04 -50.86 -9.83
C VAL A 4 -29.00 -49.83 -10.41
N LYS A 5 -29.13 -48.68 -9.72
CA LYS A 5 -29.25 -47.34 -10.33
C LYS A 5 -29.11 -46.27 -9.25
N ASN A 6 -28.19 -45.34 -9.48
CA ASN A 6 -28.11 -44.00 -8.88
C ASN A 6 -27.33 -43.85 -7.57
N LEU A 7 -26.11 -44.39 -7.50
CA LEU A 7 -25.11 -43.93 -6.51
C LEU A 7 -23.87 -43.36 -7.22
N GLY A 8 -24.12 -42.44 -8.15
CA GLY A 8 -23.07 -41.79 -8.95
C GLY A 8 -23.45 -40.35 -9.24
N LEU A 9 -23.77 -39.56 -8.20
CA LEU A 9 -24.01 -38.11 -8.39
C LEU A 9 -23.98 -37.28 -7.09
N VAL A 10 -23.06 -37.52 -6.14
CA VAL A 10 -22.97 -36.68 -4.91
C VAL A 10 -21.53 -36.29 -4.54
N VAL A 11 -20.61 -36.20 -5.52
CA VAL A 11 -19.22 -35.75 -5.25
C VAL A 11 -18.85 -34.50 -6.07
N PHE A 12 -19.79 -33.85 -6.77
CA PHE A 12 -19.46 -32.80 -7.74
C PHE A 12 -19.81 -31.35 -7.35
N PHE A 13 -20.25 -31.04 -6.13
CA PHE A 13 -20.70 -29.66 -5.82
C PHE A 13 -20.32 -29.14 -4.41
N ILE A 14 -19.08 -29.35 -3.99
CA ILE A 14 -18.46 -28.54 -2.92
C ILE A 14 -17.20 -27.84 -3.46
N PHE A 15 -17.37 -27.08 -4.54
CA PHE A 15 -16.54 -25.91 -4.83
C PHE A 15 -17.35 -24.68 -4.40
N LEU A 16 -17.72 -24.64 -3.13
CA LEU A 16 -18.43 -23.51 -2.55
C LEU A 16 -17.41 -22.38 -2.34
N PHE A 17 -17.33 -21.49 -3.33
CA PHE A 17 -17.00 -20.07 -3.20
C PHE A 17 -16.22 -19.70 -1.93
N LEU A 18 -14.90 -19.93 -1.92
CA LEU A 18 -14.01 -19.04 -1.18
C LEU A 18 -13.91 -17.74 -1.97
N ALA A 19 -14.97 -16.94 -1.92
CA ALA A 19 -14.85 -15.51 -2.18
C ALA A 19 -13.98 -14.98 -1.03
N GLY A 20 -12.67 -14.88 -1.28
CA GLY A 20 -11.70 -14.38 -0.33
C GLY A 20 -12.12 -13.01 0.14
N THR A 21 -12.74 -12.95 1.32
CA THR A 21 -12.79 -11.73 2.09
C THR A 21 -11.34 -11.48 2.50
N VAL A 22 -10.65 -10.62 1.75
CA VAL A 22 -9.41 -10.01 2.21
C VAL A 22 -9.79 -9.24 3.47
N LEU A 23 -9.69 -9.90 4.62
CA LEU A 23 -9.73 -9.25 5.91
C LEU A 23 -8.54 -8.29 5.90
N ALA A 24 -8.84 -7.00 5.80
CA ALA A 24 -7.83 -5.97 5.76
C ALA A 24 -7.03 -6.07 7.08
N GLN A 25 -5.78 -6.53 7.00
CA GLN A 25 -5.02 -6.97 8.18
C GLN A 25 -4.41 -5.83 8.99
N GLY A 26 -4.78 -4.58 8.68
CA GLY A 26 -4.11 -3.40 9.19
C GLY A 26 -2.67 -3.27 8.67
N PHE A 27 -2.05 -2.13 8.98
CA PHE A 27 -0.64 -1.91 8.65
C PHE A 27 0.27 -2.77 9.54
N LYS A 28 1.34 -3.31 8.95
CA LYS A 28 2.45 -3.95 9.66
C LYS A 28 3.76 -3.38 9.12
N VAL A 29 4.71 -3.09 10.01
CA VAL A 29 6.04 -2.64 9.60
C VAL A 29 6.73 -3.74 8.81
N TYR A 30 7.26 -3.39 7.63
CA TYR A 30 8.04 -4.32 6.81
C TYR A 30 9.30 -4.79 7.57
N PRO A 31 9.63 -6.10 7.59
CA PRO A 31 10.80 -6.60 8.29
C PRO A 31 12.11 -5.92 7.87
N GLY A 32 12.86 -5.40 8.84
CA GLY A 32 14.12 -4.70 8.60
C GLY A 32 13.99 -3.24 8.16
N ALA A 33 12.77 -2.72 7.94
CA ALA A 33 12.56 -1.30 7.76
C ALA A 33 12.75 -0.54 9.08
N LYS A 34 13.34 0.65 9.02
CA LYS A 34 13.57 1.53 10.17
C LYS A 34 12.80 2.83 9.99
N ILE A 35 12.32 3.40 11.08
CA ILE A 35 11.72 4.74 11.04
C ILE A 35 12.80 5.76 10.66
N ASP A 36 12.46 6.66 9.76
CA ASP A 36 13.20 7.90 9.53
C ASP A 36 12.53 9.01 10.32
N ASP A 37 13.01 9.26 11.54
CA ASP A 37 12.41 10.23 12.46
C ASP A 37 12.45 11.65 11.91
N LYS A 38 13.51 11.99 11.17
CA LYS A 38 13.69 13.32 10.58
C LYS A 38 12.64 13.56 9.50
N LEU A 39 12.56 12.67 8.51
CA LEU A 39 11.57 12.79 7.43
C LEU A 39 10.14 12.68 7.97
N THR A 40 9.92 11.83 8.97
CA THR A 40 8.62 11.72 9.64
C THR A 40 8.22 13.04 10.29
N LYS A 41 9.14 13.69 11.03
CA LYS A 41 8.88 14.99 11.66
C LYS A 41 8.60 16.06 10.60
N GLU A 42 9.47 16.20 9.60
CA GLU A 42 9.34 17.19 8.52
C GLU A 42 8.01 17.05 7.77
N ALA A 43 7.59 15.82 7.45
CA ALA A 43 6.33 15.57 6.75
C ALA A 43 5.11 16.00 7.58
N ASN A 44 5.11 15.73 8.89
CA ASN A 44 4.01 16.12 9.78
C ASN A 44 3.98 17.63 10.04
N GLU A 45 5.13 18.28 10.17
CA GLU A 45 5.23 19.74 10.34
C GLU A 45 4.72 20.47 9.09
N LEU A 46 5.11 20.03 7.90
CA LEU A 46 4.61 20.58 6.64
C LEU A 46 3.09 20.42 6.51
N ALA A 47 2.58 19.23 6.83
CA ALA A 47 1.14 18.96 6.78
C ALA A 47 0.36 19.84 7.77
N ALA A 48 0.90 20.07 8.97
CA ALA A 48 0.30 20.96 9.96
C ALA A 48 0.30 22.43 9.50
N GLY A 49 1.36 22.86 8.80
CA GLY A 49 1.48 24.21 8.25
C GLY A 49 0.55 24.52 7.07
N ALA A 50 -0.06 23.51 6.45
CA ALA A 50 -0.91 23.67 5.26
C ALA A 50 -2.30 24.29 5.54
N GLY A 51 -2.66 24.58 6.80
CA GLY A 51 -3.79 25.46 7.15
C GLY A 51 -5.20 24.91 6.88
N GLY A 52 -5.38 23.58 6.84
CA GLY A 52 -6.68 22.95 6.61
C GLY A 52 -7.68 23.09 7.79
N LYS A 53 -8.98 23.05 7.49
CA LYS A 53 -10.07 23.07 8.50
C LYS A 53 -10.12 21.81 9.37
N THR A 54 -9.45 20.73 8.95
CA THR A 54 -9.36 19.45 9.66
C THR A 54 -7.89 19.11 9.89
N PRO A 55 -7.54 18.46 11.02
CA PRO A 55 -6.18 18.00 11.23
C PRO A 55 -5.72 17.11 10.07
N PRO A 56 -4.51 17.32 9.54
CA PRO A 56 -3.97 16.46 8.49
C PRO A 56 -3.77 15.03 9.02
N PRO A 57 -3.78 14.01 8.14
CA PRO A 57 -3.33 12.68 8.50
C PRO A 57 -1.90 12.72 9.05
N ARG A 58 -1.61 11.87 10.03
CA ARG A 58 -0.27 11.67 10.55
C ARG A 58 0.52 10.80 9.59
N ALA A 59 1.72 11.24 9.21
CA ALA A 59 2.66 10.43 8.44
C ALA A 59 3.64 9.71 9.37
N THR A 60 4.00 8.46 9.04
CA THR A 60 5.18 7.76 9.59
C THR A 60 5.98 7.17 8.43
N ILE A 61 7.27 7.51 8.34
CA ILE A 61 8.11 7.13 7.21
C ILE A 61 9.09 6.06 7.67
N TYR A 62 9.04 4.91 7.00
CA TYR A 62 10.01 3.83 7.17
C TYR A 62 10.88 3.69 5.93
N VAL A 63 12.12 3.27 6.12
CA VAL A 63 13.12 3.13 5.05
C VAL A 63 13.76 1.75 5.13
N THR A 64 13.99 1.16 3.95
CA THR A 64 14.70 -0.11 3.81
C THR A 64 15.55 -0.13 2.53
N PRO A 65 16.74 -0.78 2.53
CA PRO A 65 17.52 -0.97 1.31
C PRO A 65 16.89 -1.98 0.34
N ASP A 66 15.95 -2.80 0.81
CA ASP A 66 15.29 -3.84 0.02
C ASP A 66 14.63 -3.27 -1.24
N ALA A 67 14.59 -4.10 -2.30
CA ALA A 67 14.02 -3.72 -3.59
C ALA A 67 12.52 -3.39 -3.48
N PHE A 68 12.08 -2.42 -4.27
CA PHE A 68 10.67 -1.97 -4.33
C PHE A 68 9.69 -3.14 -4.50
N GLU A 69 9.98 -4.08 -5.42
CA GLU A 69 9.07 -5.19 -5.71
C GLU A 69 8.88 -6.13 -4.52
N LYS A 70 9.93 -6.32 -3.71
CA LYS A 70 9.88 -7.17 -2.52
C LYS A 70 8.99 -6.54 -1.44
N VAL A 71 9.15 -5.24 -1.21
CA VAL A 71 8.33 -4.49 -0.25
C VAL A 71 6.88 -4.39 -0.75
N LYS A 72 6.68 -4.18 -2.06
CA LYS A 72 5.36 -4.20 -2.69
C LYS A 72 4.64 -5.52 -2.49
N ALA A 73 5.30 -6.65 -2.76
CA ALA A 73 4.72 -7.97 -2.58
C ALA A 73 4.26 -8.19 -1.13
N PHE A 74 5.05 -7.76 -0.15
CA PHE A 74 4.66 -7.86 1.27
C PHE A 74 3.35 -7.13 1.57
N TYR A 75 3.19 -5.87 1.15
CA TYR A 75 1.98 -5.10 1.46
C TYR A 75 0.76 -5.54 0.64
N LYS A 76 0.96 -6.19 -0.51
CA LYS A 76 -0.11 -6.78 -1.31
C LYS A 76 -0.87 -7.88 -0.56
N GLU A 77 -0.20 -8.60 0.34
CA GLU A 77 -0.82 -9.63 1.19
C GLU A 77 -1.60 -9.03 2.38
N LEU A 78 -1.37 -7.75 2.72
CA LEU A 78 -1.94 -7.10 3.90
C LEU A 78 -3.06 -6.11 3.58
N GLY A 79 -3.06 -5.54 2.38
CA GLY A 79 -3.98 -4.49 1.97
C GLY A 79 -4.33 -4.54 0.49
N LYS A 80 -5.34 -3.76 0.12
CA LYS A 80 -5.78 -3.64 -1.27
C LYS A 80 -4.89 -2.65 -2.01
N GLU A 81 -4.25 -3.08 -3.10
CA GLU A 81 -3.52 -2.16 -3.98
C GLU A 81 -4.50 -1.16 -4.60
N TYR A 82 -4.25 0.13 -4.39
CA TYR A 82 -5.01 1.22 -4.97
C TYR A 82 -4.26 1.76 -6.18
N LEU A 83 -4.88 1.63 -7.36
CA LEU A 83 -4.34 2.18 -8.60
C LEU A 83 -4.71 3.66 -8.69
N MET A 84 -3.71 4.52 -8.66
CA MET A 84 -3.92 5.96 -8.73
C MET A 84 -4.52 6.34 -10.09
N PRO A 85 -5.66 7.06 -10.13
CA PRO A 85 -6.24 7.51 -11.38
C PRO A 85 -5.38 8.59 -12.05
N GLY A 86 -5.41 8.62 -13.38
CA GLY A 86 -4.77 9.67 -14.19
C GLY A 86 -3.23 9.59 -14.27
N PRO A 87 -2.55 10.69 -14.61
CA PRO A 87 -1.10 10.70 -14.87
C PRO A 87 -0.24 10.22 -13.71
N ALA A 88 -0.75 10.30 -12.48
CA ALA A 88 -0.06 9.85 -11.27
C ALA A 88 0.08 8.32 -11.19
N GLY A 89 -0.70 7.56 -11.97
CA GLY A 89 -0.56 6.10 -12.13
C GLY A 89 0.38 5.68 -13.27
N ASN A 90 0.85 6.64 -14.09
CA ASN A 90 1.73 6.35 -15.21
C ASN A 90 3.19 6.24 -14.77
N LYS A 91 3.99 5.53 -15.56
CA LYS A 91 5.44 5.50 -15.40
C LYS A 91 6.00 6.92 -15.46
N ARG A 92 6.71 7.33 -14.41
CA ARG A 92 7.37 8.62 -14.33
C ARG A 92 8.88 8.41 -14.37
N ILE A 93 9.53 8.95 -15.39
CA ILE A 93 10.99 8.98 -15.49
C ILE A 93 11.49 10.27 -14.84
N LEU A 94 12.46 10.15 -13.95
CA LEU A 94 13.10 11.27 -13.27
C LEU A 94 14.17 11.91 -14.17
N PRO A 95 14.58 13.17 -13.91
CA PRO A 95 15.67 13.81 -14.68
C PRO A 95 16.98 13.01 -14.66
N SER A 96 17.21 12.17 -13.65
CA SER A 96 18.33 11.23 -13.57
C SER A 96 18.24 10.04 -14.53
N GLY A 97 17.12 9.87 -15.24
CA GLY A 97 16.82 8.73 -16.09
C GLY A 97 16.21 7.53 -15.36
N LYS A 98 16.08 7.57 -14.03
CA LYS A 98 15.47 6.48 -13.26
C LYS A 98 13.96 6.49 -13.34
N GLU A 99 13.34 5.31 -13.32
CA GLU A 99 11.89 5.17 -13.15
C GLU A 99 11.52 5.37 -11.67
N LEU A 100 10.61 6.31 -11.41
CA LEU A 100 9.97 6.45 -10.11
C LEU A 100 8.90 5.36 -9.97
N LYS A 101 9.19 4.37 -9.14
CA LYS A 101 8.23 3.33 -8.76
C LYS A 101 7.42 3.79 -7.56
N ALA A 102 6.10 3.69 -7.67
CA ALA A 102 5.19 3.94 -6.56
C ALA A 102 4.00 2.96 -6.58
N SER A 103 3.62 2.45 -5.42
CA SER A 103 2.40 1.68 -5.21
C SER A 103 1.70 2.17 -3.94
N PHE A 104 0.38 2.11 -3.92
CA PHE A 104 -0.45 2.55 -2.80
C PHE A 104 -1.27 1.37 -2.29
N PHE A 105 -1.36 1.22 -0.97
CA PHE A 105 -2.11 0.13 -0.34
C PHE A 105 -3.04 0.67 0.74
N ILE A 106 -4.29 0.22 0.70
CA ILE A 106 -5.35 0.57 1.67
C ILE A 106 -5.54 -0.61 2.62
N PHE A 107 -5.50 -0.36 3.92
CA PHE A 107 -5.53 -1.39 4.97
C PHE A 107 -6.84 -1.48 5.74
N ASP A 108 -7.82 -0.64 5.42
CA ASP A 108 -9.08 -0.52 6.16
C ASP A 108 -10.33 -0.75 5.29
N GLY A 109 -10.15 -1.26 4.07
CA GLY A 109 -11.25 -1.55 3.15
C GLY A 109 -11.89 -0.32 2.49
N ALA A 110 -11.34 0.88 2.72
CA ALA A 110 -11.83 2.09 2.06
C ALA A 110 -11.71 2.00 0.52
N LYS A 111 -12.56 2.75 -0.18
CA LYS A 111 -12.61 2.76 -1.65
C LYS A 111 -11.45 3.52 -2.29
N ASP A 112 -10.90 4.50 -1.58
CA ASP A 112 -9.85 5.40 -2.04
C ASP A 112 -9.02 5.92 -0.85
N LEU A 113 -7.89 6.56 -1.14
CA LEU A 113 -6.97 7.10 -0.11
C LEU A 113 -7.60 8.24 0.71
N MET A 114 -8.55 8.98 0.13
CA MET A 114 -9.19 10.13 0.77
C MET A 114 -10.22 9.70 1.82
N SER A 115 -10.88 8.57 1.62
CA SER A 115 -11.79 7.95 2.59
C SER A 115 -11.08 6.99 3.56
N SER A 116 -9.88 6.52 3.22
CA SER A 116 -9.08 5.64 4.09
C SER A 116 -8.55 6.35 5.34
N LYS A 117 -8.64 5.68 6.48
CA LYS A 117 -8.00 6.00 7.75
C LYS A 117 -6.59 5.44 7.88
N SER A 118 -6.24 4.40 7.11
CA SER A 118 -4.92 3.79 7.13
C SER A 118 -4.54 3.26 5.75
N TRP A 119 -3.55 3.92 5.14
CA TRP A 119 -2.98 3.52 3.85
C TRP A 119 -1.49 3.84 3.83
N CYS A 120 -0.73 3.17 2.96
CA CYS A 120 0.67 3.52 2.73
C CYS A 120 0.98 3.71 1.26
N LYS A 121 2.03 4.51 1.02
CA LYS A 121 2.73 4.59 -0.27
C LYS A 121 4.09 3.92 -0.13
N ILE A 122 4.37 3.00 -1.03
CA ILE A 122 5.71 2.47 -1.25
C ILE A 122 6.31 3.26 -2.40
N GLN A 123 7.55 3.72 -2.27
CA GLN A 123 8.22 4.51 -3.30
C GLN A 123 9.71 4.19 -3.40
N ARG A 124 10.25 4.12 -4.63
CA ARG A 124 11.69 4.13 -4.91
C ARG A 124 11.99 4.77 -6.27
N PRO A 125 12.98 5.66 -6.40
CA PRO A 125 13.77 6.26 -5.32
C PRO A 125 12.95 7.23 -4.46
N TYR A 126 13.54 7.79 -3.40
CA TYR A 126 12.89 8.86 -2.64
C TYR A 126 12.68 10.09 -3.52
N ILE A 127 11.57 10.76 -3.30
CA ILE A 127 11.29 12.10 -3.83
C ILE A 127 10.92 12.91 -2.60
N GLY A 128 11.79 13.87 -2.29
CA GLY A 128 11.60 14.78 -1.17
C GLY A 128 10.33 15.60 -1.32
N LEU A 129 9.90 16.20 -0.20
CA LEU A 129 8.77 17.14 -0.19
C LEU A 129 9.05 18.37 -1.09
N ASP A 130 10.32 18.69 -1.31
CA ASP A 130 10.79 19.73 -2.24
C ASP A 130 10.85 19.28 -3.71
N GLY A 131 10.39 18.05 -4.01
CA GLY A 131 10.39 17.47 -5.34
C GLY A 131 11.74 16.95 -5.83
N LYS A 132 12.80 17.03 -5.00
CA LYS A 132 14.13 16.54 -5.39
C LYS A 132 14.26 15.04 -5.21
N GLU A 133 15.01 14.42 -6.10
CA GLU A 133 15.39 13.01 -5.96
C GLU A 133 16.34 12.85 -4.77
N GLY A 134 15.99 11.95 -3.86
CA GLY A 134 16.80 11.58 -2.70
C GLY A 134 17.51 10.24 -2.88
N PRO A 135 17.94 9.61 -1.77
CA PRO A 135 18.59 8.32 -1.82
C PRO A 135 17.77 7.25 -2.52
N ASP A 136 18.46 6.35 -3.22
CA ASP A 136 17.88 5.21 -3.92
C ASP A 136 17.58 4.05 -2.96
N LEU A 137 16.62 4.29 -2.06
CA LEU A 137 16.10 3.33 -1.09
C LEU A 137 14.59 3.17 -1.28
N THR A 138 14.01 2.13 -0.69
CA THR A 138 12.56 1.98 -0.66
C THR A 138 12.00 2.66 0.59
N TYR A 139 11.06 3.58 0.36
CA TYR A 139 10.36 4.33 1.39
C TYR A 139 8.94 3.80 1.52
N ILE A 140 8.52 3.60 2.75
CA ILE A 140 7.15 3.22 3.12
C ILE A 140 6.59 4.39 3.91
N ILE A 141 5.70 5.15 3.29
CA ILE A 141 5.08 6.32 3.88
C ILE A 141 3.68 5.89 4.33
N LEU A 142 3.54 5.60 5.61
CA LEU A 142 2.26 5.31 6.25
C LEU A 142 1.52 6.63 6.52
N SER A 143 0.24 6.68 6.20
CA SER A 143 -0.66 7.80 6.47
C SER A 143 -1.85 7.32 7.28
N GLU A 144 -2.06 7.94 8.44
CA GLU A 144 -3.11 7.55 9.38
C GLU A 144 -3.98 8.74 9.79
N LYS A 145 -5.30 8.55 9.76
CA LYS A 145 -6.27 9.51 10.32
C LYS A 145 -6.68 9.06 11.71
N LYS A 146 -6.88 10.02 12.60
CA LYS A 146 -7.50 9.78 13.91
C LYS A 146 -8.98 9.40 13.75
#